data_AF-A0A0F5LDL7-F1
#
_entry.id   AF-A0A0F5LDL7-F1
#
_cell.length_a   1.000
_cell.length_b   1.000
_cell.length_c   1.000
_cell.angle_alpha   90.00
_cell.angle_beta   90.00
_cell.angle_gamma   90.00
#
_symmetry.space_group_name_H-M   'P 1'
#
loop_
_entity.id
_entity.type
_entity.pdbx_description
1 polymer ?
#
loop_
_entity_poly.entity_id
_entity_poly.type
_entity_poly.pdbx_seq_one_letter_code
_entity_poly.pdbx_strand_id
1 'polypeptide(L)'
;MIAAGLGLAYLLVSVNGAAALDRRVQINNNSSYDIVEFYASNTGTKSWEEDILGKDILPAGHSVVINIDDGSGYCKYDFLAVFEDGDQVTSANNNVCELSQFNFTD
;
A
#
# COMPACT_ATOMS: atom_id res chain seq x y z
N MET A 1 3.09 29.01 62.06
CA MET A 1 3.74 27.70 61.91
C MET A 1 2.78 26.79 61.16
N ILE A 2 3.16 26.35 59.94
CA ILE A 2 2.84 25.06 59.26
C ILE A 2 1.33 24.79 58.99
N ALA A 3 0.82 24.46 57.79
CA ALA A 3 1.28 24.27 56.41
C ALA A 3 -0.01 24.16 55.54
N ALA A 4 -0.13 24.75 54.34
CA ALA A 4 0.29 24.20 53.04
C ALA A 4 0.07 22.67 52.91
N GLY A 5 -0.72 22.11 51.99
CA GLY A 5 -1.36 22.68 50.81
C GLY A 5 -2.31 21.68 50.13
N LEU A 6 -3.17 22.22 49.25
CA LEU A 6 -4.06 21.48 48.37
C LEU A 6 -3.25 20.94 47.17
N GLY A 7 -3.14 19.61 47.03
CA GLY A 7 -2.54 18.98 45.87
C GLY A 7 -3.59 18.36 44.96
N LEU A 8 -4.03 19.07 43.91
CA LEU A 8 -4.71 18.46 42.77
C LEU A 8 -3.65 17.89 41.82
N ALA A 9 -3.55 16.57 41.74
CA ALA A 9 -2.72 15.89 40.76
C ALA A 9 -3.45 15.81 39.42
N TYR A 10 -3.01 16.60 38.43
CA TYR A 10 -3.41 16.44 37.02
C TYR A 10 -2.48 15.42 36.37
N LEU A 11 -2.99 14.22 36.08
CA LEU A 11 -2.30 13.26 35.21
C LEU A 11 -2.56 13.67 33.76
N LEU A 12 -1.50 14.10 33.07
CA LEU A 12 -1.50 14.32 31.63
C LEU A 12 -1.53 12.95 30.94
N VAL A 13 -2.65 12.61 30.30
CA VAL A 13 -2.73 11.43 29.43
C VAL A 13 -2.09 11.81 28.09
N SER A 14 -0.89 11.31 27.83
CA SER A 14 -0.25 11.39 26.52
C SER A 14 -0.93 10.38 25.57
N VAL A 15 -1.78 10.88 24.69
CA VAL A 15 -2.27 10.11 23.54
C VAL A 15 -1.16 10.02 22.49
N ASN A 16 -0.36 8.96 22.55
CA ASN A 16 0.50 8.56 21.44
C ASN A 16 -0.40 8.00 20.33
N GLY A 17 -0.88 8.86 19.44
CA GLY A 17 -1.49 8.40 18.20
C GLY A 17 -0.44 7.68 17.37
N ALA A 18 -0.58 6.37 17.20
CA ALA A 18 0.19 5.66 16.19
C ALA A 18 -0.23 6.22 14.83
N ALA A 19 0.65 7.02 14.21
CA ALA A 19 0.45 7.43 12.83
C ALA A 19 0.62 6.18 11.96
N ALA A 20 -0.49 5.64 11.46
CA ALA A 20 -0.44 4.55 10.48
C ALA A 20 0.15 5.09 9.17
N LEU A 21 1.11 4.35 8.61
CA LEU A 21 1.67 4.68 7.29
C LEU A 21 0.58 4.47 6.23
N ASP A 22 0.39 5.46 5.37
CA ASP A 22 -0.53 5.37 4.25
C ASP A 22 0.13 4.57 3.11
N ARG A 23 -0.44 3.42 2.78
CA ARG A 23 0.07 2.49 1.77
C ARG A 23 -0.86 2.39 0.56
N ARG A 24 -1.58 3.49 0.30
CA ARG A 24 -2.41 3.64 -0.88
C ARG A 24 -1.56 4.11 -2.04
N VAL A 25 -1.45 3.29 -3.07
CA VAL A 25 -0.67 3.55 -4.27
C VAL A 25 -1.62 3.68 -5.46
N GLN A 26 -1.47 4.75 -6.24
CA GLN A 26 -2.14 4.88 -7.52
C GLN A 26 -1.41 4.04 -8.57
N ILE A 27 -2.03 2.96 -9.04
CA ILE A 27 -1.54 2.16 -10.15
C ILE A 27 -2.08 2.78 -11.45
N ASN A 28 -1.17 3.10 -12.35
CA ASN A 28 -1.49 3.71 -13.65
C ASN A 28 -1.12 2.71 -14.75
N ASN A 29 -2.09 2.37 -15.59
CA ASN A 29 -1.85 1.61 -16.78
C ASN A 29 -1.59 2.57 -17.94
N ASN A 30 -0.33 2.92 -18.16
CA ASN A 30 0.10 3.77 -19.28
C ASN A 30 0.65 2.92 -20.45
N SER A 31 0.33 1.62 -20.50
CA SER A 31 0.63 0.75 -21.64
C SER A 31 -0.50 0.80 -22.68
N SER A 32 -0.33 0.04 -23.76
CA SER A 32 -1.32 -0.12 -24.83
C SER A 32 -2.34 -1.24 -24.58
N TYR A 33 -2.26 -1.95 -23.44
CA TYR A 33 -3.03 -3.16 -23.15
C TYR A 33 -3.72 -3.08 -21.80
N ASP A 34 -4.90 -3.69 -21.67
CA ASP A 34 -5.61 -3.78 -20.39
C ASP A 34 -4.85 -4.66 -19.40
N ILE A 35 -4.74 -4.23 -18.13
CA ILE A 35 -4.26 -5.07 -17.03
C ILE A 35 -5.47 -5.86 -16.52
N VAL A 36 -5.41 -7.18 -16.68
CA VAL A 36 -6.49 -8.10 -16.30
C VAL A 36 -6.31 -8.69 -14.91
N GLU A 37 -5.08 -8.72 -14.40
CA GLU A 37 -4.78 -9.12 -13.02
C GLU A 37 -3.66 -8.25 -12.45
N PHE A 38 -3.77 -7.85 -11.19
CA PHE A 38 -2.72 -7.11 -10.48
C PHE A 38 -2.49 -7.72 -9.09
N TYR A 39 -1.24 -8.07 -8.83
CA TYR A 39 -0.79 -8.65 -7.57
C TYR A 39 0.21 -7.73 -6.89
N ALA A 40 0.14 -7.68 -5.56
CA ALA A 40 1.17 -7.09 -4.72
C ALA A 40 1.46 -8.03 -3.54
N SER A 41 2.72 -8.43 -3.39
CA SER A 41 3.14 -9.33 -2.31
C SER A 41 4.32 -8.74 -1.56
N ASN A 42 4.27 -8.77 -0.22
CA ASN A 42 5.39 -8.25 0.57
C ASN A 42 6.64 -9.12 0.35
N THR A 43 7.82 -8.50 0.40
CA THR A 43 9.09 -9.21 0.09
C THR A 43 9.48 -10.30 1.12
N GLY A 44 8.68 -10.50 2.17
CA GLY A 44 8.82 -11.59 3.12
C GLY A 44 8.16 -12.90 2.68
N THR A 45 7.26 -12.87 1.69
CA THR A 45 6.59 -14.05 1.15
C THR A 45 7.37 -14.63 -0.03
N LYS A 46 6.98 -15.85 -0.48
CA LYS A 46 7.58 -16.51 -1.65
C LYS A 46 6.56 -16.81 -2.76
N SER A 47 5.31 -16.38 -2.56
CA SER A 47 4.19 -16.64 -3.44
C SER A 47 3.43 -15.35 -3.68
N TRP A 48 2.83 -15.24 -4.86
CA TRP A 48 1.82 -14.22 -5.12
C TRP A 48 0.59 -14.50 -4.25
N GLU A 49 0.03 -13.44 -3.69
CA GLU A 49 -1.24 -13.47 -2.97
C GLU A 49 -2.41 -13.42 -3.98
N GLU A 50 -3.60 -12.97 -3.58
CA GLU A 50 -4.73 -12.81 -4.49
C GLU A 50 -4.52 -11.70 -5.55
N ASP A 51 -5.25 -11.83 -6.66
CA ASP A 51 -5.46 -10.72 -7.59
C ASP A 51 -6.33 -9.65 -6.91
N ILE A 52 -5.78 -8.44 -6.85
CA ILE A 52 -6.39 -7.30 -6.15
C ILE A 52 -7.53 -6.68 -6.97
N LEU A 53 -7.54 -6.85 -8.29
CA LEU A 53 -8.64 -6.37 -9.15
C LEU A 53 -9.86 -7.30 -9.09
N GLY A 54 -9.63 -8.60 -8.85
CA GLY A 54 -10.65 -9.59 -8.59
C GLY A 54 -11.46 -9.95 -9.84
N LYS A 55 -12.56 -9.23 -10.09
CA LYS A 55 -13.39 -9.41 -11.31
C LYS A 55 -13.32 -8.19 -12.24
N ASP A 56 -12.73 -7.11 -11.75
CA ASP A 56 -12.54 -5.89 -12.51
C ASP A 56 -11.23 -5.97 -13.29
N ILE A 57 -11.04 -5.03 -14.21
CA ILE A 57 -9.78 -4.84 -14.95
C ILE A 57 -9.33 -3.38 -14.80
N LEU A 58 -8.07 -3.11 -15.14
CA LEU A 58 -7.55 -1.75 -15.26
C LEU A 58 -7.25 -1.44 -16.74
N PRO A 59 -8.17 -0.75 -17.45
CA PRO A 59 -8.01 -0.50 -18.87
C PRO A 59 -6.80 0.35 -19.22
N ALA A 60 -6.30 0.22 -20.44
CA ALA A 60 -5.23 1.06 -20.97
C ALA A 60 -5.59 2.56 -20.85
N GLY A 61 -4.66 3.35 -20.31
CA GLY A 61 -4.82 4.79 -20.04
C GLY A 61 -5.59 5.13 -18.75
N HIS A 62 -6.04 4.14 -17.98
CA HIS A 62 -6.74 4.34 -16.71
C HIS A 62 -5.83 4.17 -15.49
N SER A 63 -6.34 4.60 -14.34
CA SER A 63 -5.67 4.46 -13.04
C SER A 63 -6.64 4.09 -11.93
N VAL A 64 -6.12 3.40 -10.91
CA VAL A 64 -6.87 2.98 -9.72
C VAL A 64 -5.99 3.15 -8.49
N VAL A 65 -6.58 3.58 -7.37
CA VAL A 65 -5.88 3.66 -6.08
C VAL A 65 -6.12 2.35 -5.33
N ILE A 66 -5.03 1.65 -5.02
CA ILE A 66 -5.05 0.37 -4.32
C ILE A 66 -4.43 0.53 -2.95
N ASN A 67 -5.10 -0.01 -1.92
CA ASN A 67 -4.51 -0.14 -0.59
C ASN A 67 -3.66 -1.42 -0.54
N ILE A 68 -2.33 -1.27 -0.51
CA ILE A 68 -1.38 -2.41 -0.50
C ILE A 68 -1.12 -2.92 0.92
N ASP A 69 -1.74 -2.32 1.93
CA ASP A 69 -1.61 -2.73 3.32
C ASP A 69 -2.25 -4.10 3.59
N ASP A 70 -1.41 -5.13 3.79
CA ASP A 70 -1.81 -6.49 4.18
C ASP A 70 -1.80 -6.71 5.71
N GLY A 71 -1.58 -5.65 6.50
CA GLY A 71 -1.48 -5.71 7.97
C GLY A 71 -0.14 -6.23 8.51
N SER A 72 0.80 -6.65 7.67
CA SER A 72 2.11 -7.17 8.10
C SER A 72 3.06 -6.09 8.61
N GLY A 73 2.82 -4.82 8.24
CA GLY A 73 3.75 -3.73 8.54
C GLY A 73 4.90 -3.57 7.53
N TYR A 74 4.97 -4.40 6.50
CA TYR A 74 5.98 -4.27 5.45
C TYR A 74 5.78 -2.96 4.66
N CYS A 75 6.91 -2.47 4.13
CA CYS A 75 6.94 -1.35 3.19
C CYS A 75 7.43 -1.76 1.80
N LYS A 76 8.11 -2.90 1.69
CA LYS A 76 8.66 -3.39 0.42
C LYS A 76 7.74 -4.47 -0.14
N TYR A 77 7.23 -4.22 -1.34
CA TYR A 77 6.36 -5.14 -2.08
C TYR A 77 6.90 -5.35 -3.49
N ASP A 78 6.69 -6.56 -3.98
CA ASP A 78 6.83 -6.91 -5.38
C ASP A 78 5.45 -6.76 -6.04
N PHE A 79 5.42 -6.17 -7.23
CA PHE A 79 4.22 -5.99 -8.05
C PHE A 79 4.30 -6.91 -9.26
N LEU A 80 3.18 -7.50 -9.63
CA LEU A 80 2.99 -8.24 -10.88
C LEU A 80 1.72 -7.75 -11.56
N ALA A 81 1.83 -7.36 -12.82
CA ALA A 81 0.68 -7.11 -13.69
C ALA A 81 0.64 -8.19 -14.78
N VAL A 82 -0.55 -8.72 -15.02
CA VAL A 82 -0.87 -9.60 -16.16
C VAL A 82 -1.72 -8.80 -17.13
N PHE A 83 -1.28 -8.73 -18.38
CA PHE A 83 -1.96 -7.98 -19.44
C PHE A 83 -2.87 -8.88 -20.28
N GLU A 84 -3.83 -8.28 -20.97
CA GLU A 84 -4.83 -9.00 -21.77
C GLU A 84 -4.23 -9.85 -22.91
N ASP A 85 -3.04 -9.50 -23.38
CA ASP A 85 -2.29 -10.22 -24.42
C ASP A 85 -1.51 -11.43 -23.86
N GLY A 86 -1.50 -11.60 -22.53
CA GLY A 86 -0.83 -12.66 -21.80
C GLY A 86 0.56 -12.30 -21.27
N ASP A 87 1.05 -11.08 -21.55
CA ASP A 87 2.33 -10.62 -21.02
C ASP A 87 2.26 -10.38 -19.51
N GLN A 88 3.42 -10.57 -18.86
CA GLN A 88 3.55 -10.43 -17.42
C GLN A 88 4.74 -9.54 -17.08
N VAL A 89 4.47 -8.48 -16.33
CA VAL A 89 5.51 -7.53 -15.88
C VAL A 89 5.61 -7.58 -14.37
N THR A 90 6.79 -7.94 -13.89
CA THR A 90 7.12 -7.90 -12.45
C THR A 90 8.04 -6.72 -12.14
N SER A 91 7.74 -6.00 -11.06
CA SER A 91 8.61 -4.97 -10.48
C SER A 91 8.85 -5.29 -9.01
N ALA A 92 10.11 -5.42 -8.62
CA ALA A 92 10.48 -5.85 -7.26
C ALA A 92 10.85 -4.68 -6.34
N ASN A 93 10.69 -4.88 -5.03
CA ASN A 93 11.15 -3.99 -3.96
C ASN A 93 10.59 -2.55 -3.99
N ASN A 94 9.34 -2.38 -4.46
CA ASN A 94 8.63 -1.11 -4.46
C ASN A 94 8.33 -0.67 -3.02
N ASN A 95 8.66 0.58 -2.67
CA ASN A 95 8.45 1.11 -1.32
C ASN A 95 7.06 1.73 -1.16
N VAL A 96 6.04 0.96 -0.82
CA VAL A 96 4.65 1.46 -0.74
C VAL A 96 4.38 2.41 0.43
N CYS A 97 5.31 2.53 1.37
CA CYS A 97 5.24 3.52 2.45
C CYS A 97 5.69 4.92 2.00
N GLU A 98 6.35 5.03 0.85
CA GLU A 98 6.87 6.29 0.29
C GLU A 98 6.31 6.56 -1.11
N LEU A 99 6.01 5.51 -1.87
CA LEU A 99 5.51 5.56 -3.23
C LEU A 99 4.02 5.87 -3.23
N SER A 100 3.63 6.99 -3.85
CA SER A 100 2.22 7.34 -4.04
C SER A 100 1.64 6.87 -5.37
N GLN A 101 2.48 6.58 -6.36
CA GLN A 101 2.06 6.16 -7.69
C GLN A 101 3.05 5.19 -8.34
N PHE A 102 2.54 4.24 -9.12
CA PHE A 102 3.32 3.34 -9.96
C PHE A 102 2.76 3.36 -11.39
N ASN A 103 3.63 3.33 -12.40
CA ASN A 103 3.21 3.35 -13.79
C ASN A 103 3.69 2.07 -14.47
N PHE A 104 2.76 1.32 -15.05
CA PHE A 104 3.08 0.31 -16.04
C PHE A 104 3.11 0.97 -17.42
N THR A 105 4.11 0.63 -18.22
CA THR A 105 4.33 1.13 -19.59
C THR A 105 4.80 -0.03 -20.46
N ASP A 106 4.62 0.09 -21.78
CA ASP A 106 5.26 -0.78 -22.77
C ASP A 106 6.79 -0.60 -22.85
#